data_AF-A0A6V8MPJ2-F1
#
_entry.id   AF-A0A6V8MPJ2-F1
#
_cell.length_a   1.000
_cell.length_b   1.000
_cell.length_c   1.000
_cell.angle_alpha   90.00
_cell.angle_beta   90.00
_cell.angle_gamma   90.00
#
_symmetry.space_group_name_H-M   'P 1'
#
loop_
_entity.id
_entity.type
_entity.pdbx_description
1 polymer ?
#
loop_
_entity_poly.entity_id
_entity_poly.type
_entity_poly.pdbx_seq_one_letter_code
_entity_poly.pdbx_strand_id
1 'polypeptide(L)'
;MKILSAVTESEVWDHWKAVENFSHDDFRSDIREPLPDDVNWHLAEIEPQDLDRLFIISSSDWTDISGGTFRVLDVASRLNLASEDENTLRIANDIKGKITFFQCGGDLDTKLIAVTNSTDSVITFIEGNRRSVVFAVNQMLVGQIIYIGISPQIKNYKWVVASFR
;
A
#
# COMPACT_ATOMS: atom_id res chain seq x y z
N MET A 1 7.02 -6.22 11.83
CA MET A 1 6.66 -7.05 10.69
C MET A 1 7.54 -8.26 10.75
N LYS A 2 6.93 -9.44 10.71
CA LYS A 2 7.63 -10.70 10.85
C LYS A 2 7.99 -11.24 9.48
N ILE A 3 9.29 -11.23 9.16
CA ILE A 3 9.78 -11.84 7.93
C ILE A 3 9.56 -13.35 7.98
N LEU A 4 8.93 -13.90 6.93
CA LEU A 4 8.61 -15.33 6.81
C LEU A 4 9.63 -16.05 5.92
N SER A 5 9.92 -15.48 4.75
CA SER A 5 10.86 -16.06 3.78
C SER A 5 11.38 -14.99 2.82
N ALA A 6 12.54 -15.24 2.21
CA ALA A 6 12.96 -14.48 1.03
C ALA A 6 12.14 -14.93 -0.20
N VAL A 7 11.95 -14.02 -1.15
CA VAL A 7 11.36 -14.28 -2.47
C VAL A 7 12.16 -13.53 -3.53
N THR A 8 12.02 -13.94 -4.80
CA THR A 8 12.63 -13.20 -5.90
C THR A 8 11.80 -11.99 -6.28
N GLU A 9 12.46 -11.01 -6.86
CA GLU A 9 11.78 -9.86 -7.46
C GLU A 9 10.77 -10.29 -8.54
N SER A 10 11.09 -11.32 -9.33
CA SER A 10 10.18 -11.84 -10.36
C SER A 10 8.89 -12.39 -9.76
N GLU A 11 8.94 -13.07 -8.61
CA GLU A 11 7.74 -13.56 -7.93
C GLU A 11 6.79 -12.42 -7.53
N VAL A 12 7.35 -11.30 -7.04
CA VAL A 12 6.58 -10.12 -6.66
C VAL A 12 5.89 -9.50 -7.87
N TRP A 13 6.63 -9.29 -8.96
CA TRP A 13 6.10 -8.61 -10.14
C TRP A 13 5.22 -9.50 -11.00
N ASP A 14 5.42 -10.80 -11.01
CA ASP A 14 4.53 -11.72 -11.72
C ASP A 14 3.20 -11.86 -11.00
N HIS A 15 3.19 -11.82 -9.65
CA HIS A 15 1.95 -11.67 -8.87
C HIS A 15 1.24 -10.37 -9.23
N TRP A 16 1.97 -9.24 -9.21
CA TRP A 16 1.41 -7.94 -9.57
C TRP A 16 0.76 -7.93 -10.95
N LYS A 17 1.46 -8.44 -11.98
CA LYS A 17 0.94 -8.53 -13.35
C LYS A 17 -0.34 -9.37 -13.41
N ALA A 18 -0.40 -10.49 -12.68
CA ALA A 18 -1.56 -11.35 -12.65
C ALA A 18 -2.79 -10.66 -12.02
N VAL A 19 -2.58 -9.84 -10.98
CA VAL A 19 -3.67 -9.10 -10.31
C VAL A 19 -4.16 -7.94 -11.14
N GLU A 20 -3.25 -7.17 -11.73
CA GLU A 20 -3.61 -5.97 -12.51
C GLU A 20 -4.17 -6.33 -13.90
N ASN A 21 -3.89 -7.53 -14.44
CA ASN A 21 -4.44 -8.04 -15.70
C ASN A 21 -4.26 -7.07 -16.90
N PHE A 22 -3.12 -6.34 -16.94
CA PHE A 22 -2.87 -5.30 -17.93
C PHE A 22 -2.08 -5.79 -19.15
N SER A 23 -2.61 -5.48 -20.34
CA SER A 23 -1.94 -5.61 -21.64
C SER A 23 -1.98 -4.27 -22.38
N HIS A 24 -1.15 -3.28 -22.02
CA HIS A 24 -0.82 -2.17 -22.94
C HIS A 24 0.42 -1.38 -22.51
N ASP A 25 1.11 -0.85 -23.52
CA ASP A 25 2.42 -0.17 -23.47
C ASP A 25 2.37 1.28 -22.95
N ASP A 26 1.23 1.76 -22.43
CA ASP A 26 1.04 3.16 -22.02
C ASP A 26 0.79 3.24 -20.51
N PHE A 27 1.80 2.85 -19.72
CA PHE A 27 1.75 2.99 -18.27
C PHE A 27 2.46 4.28 -17.86
N ARG A 28 1.75 5.18 -17.17
CA ARG A 28 2.35 6.29 -16.43
C ARG A 28 3.32 5.71 -15.39
N SER A 29 4.60 5.67 -15.77
CA SER A 29 5.78 5.30 -14.96
C SER A 29 5.57 4.04 -14.13
N ASP A 30 6.01 2.93 -14.69
CA ASP A 30 6.11 1.64 -14.02
C ASP A 30 6.53 1.84 -12.56
N ILE A 31 5.72 1.38 -11.60
CA ILE A 31 6.03 1.55 -10.17
C ILE A 31 7.33 0.85 -9.77
N ARG A 32 7.86 -0.01 -10.67
CA ARG A 32 9.18 -0.63 -10.59
C ARG A 32 10.32 0.34 -10.92
N GLU A 33 10.15 1.24 -11.88
CA GLU A 33 11.21 2.17 -12.33
C GLU A 33 11.80 3.06 -11.23
N PRO A 34 11.04 3.53 -10.22
CA PRO A 34 11.59 4.28 -9.12
C PRO A 34 11.97 3.37 -7.93
N LEU A 35 12.32 2.10 -8.10
CA LEU A 35 12.84 1.30 -7.00
C LEU A 35 14.37 1.19 -7.06
N PRO A 36 15.05 1.17 -5.89
CA PRO A 36 16.47 0.86 -5.84
C PRO A 36 16.80 -0.52 -6.42
N ASP A 37 17.95 -0.65 -7.08
CA ASP A 37 18.46 -1.95 -7.54
C ASP A 37 18.84 -2.91 -6.38
N ASP A 38 18.99 -2.38 -5.16
CA ASP A 38 19.40 -3.13 -3.96
C ASP A 38 18.23 -3.60 -3.08
N VAL A 39 17.00 -3.61 -3.60
CA VAL A 39 15.82 -4.09 -2.88
C VAL A 39 15.89 -5.60 -2.67
N ASN A 40 15.85 -6.02 -1.40
CA ASN A 40 15.71 -7.41 -1.02
C ASN A 40 14.24 -7.72 -0.72
N TRP A 41 13.67 -8.69 -1.43
CA TRP A 41 12.25 -9.02 -1.35
C TRP A 41 11.98 -10.18 -0.39
N HIS A 42 10.91 -10.03 0.39
CA HIS A 42 10.48 -11.02 1.38
C HIS A 42 8.95 -11.18 1.38
N LEU A 43 8.49 -12.35 1.83
CA LEU A 43 7.15 -12.47 2.41
C LEU A 43 7.23 -12.09 3.89
N ALA A 44 6.28 -11.28 4.33
CA ALA A 44 6.18 -10.86 5.72
C ALA A 44 4.73 -10.86 6.21
N GLU A 45 4.56 -11.15 7.50
CA GLU A 45 3.27 -11.08 8.20
C GLU A 45 3.18 -9.76 8.96
N ILE A 46 2.08 -9.02 8.77
CA ILE A 46 1.78 -7.79 9.51
C ILE A 46 1.42 -8.14 10.96
N GLU A 47 2.13 -7.55 11.91
CA GLU A 47 1.93 -7.72 13.35
C GLU A 47 1.19 -6.51 13.96
N PRO A 48 0.60 -6.62 15.15
CA PRO A 48 -0.12 -5.51 15.79
C PRO A 48 0.70 -4.22 15.92
N GLN A 49 1.99 -4.32 16.25
CA GLN A 49 2.91 -3.18 16.39
C GLN A 49 3.24 -2.49 15.06
N ASP A 50 2.87 -3.06 13.92
CA ASP A 50 3.13 -2.48 12.61
C ASP A 50 2.09 -1.47 12.18
N LEU A 51 0.87 -1.53 12.74
CA LEU A 51 -0.27 -0.77 12.25
C LEU A 51 -0.03 0.74 12.17
N ASP A 52 0.63 1.31 13.18
CA ASP A 52 0.95 2.75 13.23
C ASP A 52 2.08 3.16 12.27
N ARG A 53 2.74 2.18 11.65
CA ARG A 53 3.86 2.34 10.72
C ARG A 53 3.47 2.02 9.27
N LEU A 54 2.18 1.75 9.00
CA LEU A 54 1.69 1.47 7.65
C LEU A 54 1.23 2.76 6.95
N PHE A 55 1.84 3.03 5.81
CA PHE A 55 1.59 4.20 4.97
C PHE A 55 1.16 3.79 3.57
N ILE A 56 0.40 4.66 2.92
CA ILE A 56 0.18 4.65 1.47
C ILE A 56 1.18 5.59 0.78
N ILE A 57 1.30 5.50 -0.55
CA ILE A 57 2.13 6.44 -1.31
C ILE A 57 1.73 7.90 -1.06
N SER A 58 2.74 8.76 -0.90
CA SER A 58 2.55 10.19 -0.65
C SER A 58 2.32 10.98 -1.94
N SER A 59 1.22 10.71 -2.63
CA SER A 59 0.77 11.46 -3.82
C SER A 59 -0.22 12.56 -3.45
N SER A 60 -0.24 13.66 -4.23
CA SER A 60 -1.16 14.78 -4.04
C SER A 60 -2.62 14.35 -3.94
N ASP A 61 -3.00 13.32 -4.71
CA ASP A 61 -4.36 12.77 -4.75
C ASP A 61 -4.84 12.23 -3.40
N TRP A 62 -3.92 11.88 -2.50
CA TRP A 62 -4.21 11.31 -1.19
C TRP A 62 -4.08 12.32 -0.04
N THR A 63 -3.63 13.54 -0.32
CA THR A 63 -3.23 14.49 0.73
C THR A 63 -4.41 14.85 1.62
N ASP A 64 -5.56 15.19 1.05
CA ASP A 64 -6.74 15.60 1.82
C ASP A 64 -7.36 14.42 2.60
N ILE A 65 -7.62 13.29 1.94
CA ILE A 65 -8.22 12.10 2.59
C ILE A 65 -7.34 11.51 3.70
N SER A 66 -6.01 11.66 3.60
CA SER A 66 -5.08 11.23 4.65
C SER A 66 -4.85 12.29 5.72
N GLY A 67 -5.33 13.53 5.54
CA GLY A 67 -4.96 14.65 6.41
C GLY A 67 -3.49 15.02 6.36
N GLY A 68 -2.81 14.70 5.26
CA GLY A 68 -1.39 14.93 5.05
C GLY A 68 -0.46 13.93 5.75
N THR A 69 -0.99 12.92 6.46
CA THR A 69 -0.15 11.95 7.18
C THR A 69 0.20 10.74 6.32
N PHE A 70 -0.63 10.42 5.32
CA PHE A 70 -0.55 9.22 4.49
C PHE A 70 -0.56 7.89 5.25
N ARG A 71 -0.92 7.90 6.55
CA ARG A 71 -1.09 6.66 7.33
C ARG A 71 -2.36 5.95 6.89
N VAL A 72 -2.28 4.63 6.76
CA VAL A 72 -3.43 3.80 6.34
C VAL A 72 -4.62 3.97 7.29
N LEU A 73 -4.35 3.97 8.61
CA LEU A 73 -5.39 4.13 9.64
C LEU A 73 -6.04 5.52 9.59
N ASP A 74 -5.28 6.57 9.28
CA ASP A 74 -5.83 7.91 9.18
C ASP A 74 -6.78 8.01 7.98
N VAL A 75 -6.39 7.46 6.82
CA VAL A 75 -7.27 7.39 5.65
C VAL A 75 -8.54 6.60 5.98
N ALA A 76 -8.41 5.44 6.62
CA ALA A 76 -9.55 4.60 7.03
C ALA A 76 -10.54 5.36 7.92
N SER A 77 -10.03 6.11 8.91
CA SER A 77 -10.86 6.90 9.82
C SER A 77 -11.56 8.10 9.15
N ARG A 78 -11.03 8.56 8.01
CA ARG A 78 -11.47 9.78 7.33
C ARG A 78 -12.38 9.55 6.11
N LEU A 79 -12.66 8.29 5.74
CA LEU A 79 -13.47 7.96 4.55
C LEU A 79 -14.85 8.63 4.49
N ASN A 80 -15.42 9.02 5.64
CA ASN A 80 -16.73 9.63 5.74
C ASN A 80 -16.69 11.14 5.99
N LEU A 81 -15.52 11.76 6.03
CA LEU A 81 -15.41 13.21 6.12
C LEU A 81 -15.86 13.85 4.81
N ALA A 82 -16.50 15.02 4.92
CA ALA A 82 -16.81 15.84 3.77
C ALA A 82 -15.50 16.41 3.19
N SER A 83 -15.42 16.43 1.87
CA SER A 83 -14.32 17.05 1.12
C SER A 83 -14.90 17.75 -0.11
N GLU A 84 -14.32 18.88 -0.46
CA GLU A 84 -14.61 19.60 -1.70
C GLU A 84 -13.67 19.16 -2.85
N ASP A 85 -12.65 18.36 -2.55
CA ASP A 85 -11.69 17.86 -3.53
C ASP A 85 -12.26 16.63 -4.28
N GLU A 86 -12.45 16.78 -5.59
CA GLU A 86 -13.04 15.73 -6.44
C GLU A 86 -12.22 14.43 -6.43
N ASN A 87 -10.89 14.53 -6.33
CA ASN A 87 -10.01 13.36 -6.27
C ASN A 87 -10.21 12.57 -4.98
N THR A 88 -10.32 13.27 -3.86
CA THR A 88 -10.62 12.70 -2.54
C THR A 88 -11.97 12.01 -2.55
N LEU A 89 -13.00 12.66 -3.08
CA LEU A 89 -14.33 12.05 -3.22
C LEU A 89 -14.29 10.79 -4.10
N ARG A 90 -13.56 10.83 -5.22
CA ARG A 90 -13.39 9.68 -6.12
C ARG A 90 -12.67 8.53 -5.42
N ILE A 91 -11.58 8.79 -4.71
CA ILE A 91 -10.81 7.77 -3.97
C ILE A 91 -11.67 7.19 -2.84
N ALA A 92 -12.35 8.03 -2.06
CA ALA A 92 -13.24 7.59 -0.99
C ALA A 92 -14.36 6.69 -1.53
N ASN A 93 -14.97 7.07 -2.65
CA ASN A 93 -16.02 6.28 -3.30
C ASN A 93 -15.51 4.94 -3.83
N ASP A 94 -14.31 4.88 -4.42
CA ASP A 94 -13.71 3.62 -4.85
C ASP A 94 -13.42 2.70 -3.65
N ILE A 95 -12.86 3.24 -2.57
CA ILE A 95 -12.62 2.48 -1.33
C ILE A 95 -13.94 1.98 -0.74
N LYS A 96 -14.98 2.81 -0.67
CA LYS A 96 -16.31 2.41 -0.19
C LYS A 96 -16.93 1.32 -1.07
N GLY A 97 -16.82 1.44 -2.39
CA GLY A 97 -17.26 0.40 -3.32
C GLY A 97 -16.56 -0.93 -3.07
N LYS A 98 -15.24 -0.92 -2.84
CA LYS A 98 -14.47 -2.13 -2.48
C LYS A 98 -14.84 -2.69 -1.12
N ILE A 99 -15.11 -1.85 -0.12
CA ILE A 99 -15.63 -2.28 1.19
C ILE A 99 -16.96 -3.02 1.00
N THR A 100 -17.91 -2.43 0.25
CA THR A 100 -19.20 -3.07 -0.02
C THR A 100 -19.04 -4.39 -0.77
N PHE A 101 -18.23 -4.42 -1.84
CA PHE A 101 -17.94 -5.64 -2.59
C PHE A 101 -17.40 -6.76 -1.67
N PHE A 102 -16.43 -6.43 -0.83
CA PHE A 102 -15.82 -7.36 0.11
C PHE A 102 -16.81 -7.87 1.17
N GLN A 103 -17.62 -6.97 1.74
CA GLN A 103 -18.65 -7.32 2.73
C GLN A 103 -19.79 -8.16 2.13
N CYS A 104 -20.02 -8.07 0.83
CA CYS A 104 -20.97 -8.93 0.11
C CYS A 104 -20.38 -10.30 -0.30
N GLY A 105 -19.18 -10.65 0.19
CA GLY A 105 -18.52 -11.93 -0.08
C GLY A 105 -17.63 -11.92 -1.33
N GLY A 106 -17.37 -10.75 -1.91
CA GLY A 106 -16.34 -10.60 -2.94
C GLY A 106 -14.94 -10.81 -2.37
N ASP A 107 -14.05 -11.35 -3.19
CA ASP A 107 -12.67 -11.61 -2.79
C ASP A 107 -11.73 -10.51 -3.31
N LEU A 108 -10.89 -9.97 -2.44
CA LEU A 108 -9.88 -8.98 -2.78
C LEU A 108 -8.51 -9.64 -2.64
N ASP A 109 -7.65 -9.49 -3.64
CA ASP A 109 -6.29 -9.98 -3.54
C ASP A 109 -5.61 -9.44 -2.27
N THR A 110 -5.05 -10.35 -1.48
CA THR A 110 -4.52 -10.09 -0.14
C THR A 110 -3.02 -9.77 -0.14
N LYS A 111 -2.33 -10.09 -1.24
CA LYS A 111 -0.89 -9.90 -1.40
C LYS A 111 -0.55 -8.46 -1.80
N LEU A 112 -0.58 -7.58 -0.82
CA LEU A 112 -0.10 -6.20 -0.96
C LEU A 112 1.41 -6.16 -1.21
N ILE A 113 1.90 -5.09 -1.85
CA ILE A 113 3.33 -4.86 -2.06
C ILE A 113 3.75 -3.59 -1.32
N ALA A 114 4.67 -3.75 -0.38
CA ALA A 114 5.21 -2.67 0.43
C ALA A 114 6.73 -2.55 0.29
N VAL A 115 7.25 -1.41 0.73
CA VAL A 115 8.68 -1.18 0.87
C VAL A 115 9.01 -0.53 2.21
N THR A 116 10.24 -0.72 2.66
CA THR A 116 10.80 -0.06 3.84
C THR A 116 12.31 0.09 3.70
N ASN A 117 12.92 0.99 4.48
CA ASN A 117 14.37 1.04 4.62
C ASN A 117 14.94 0.08 5.67
N SER A 118 14.10 -0.41 6.60
CA SER A 118 14.45 -1.46 7.56
C SER A 118 13.19 -2.08 8.20
N THR A 119 13.32 -3.23 8.85
CA THR A 119 12.21 -3.92 9.53
C THR A 119 11.58 -3.11 10.67
N ASP A 120 12.31 -2.13 11.22
CA ASP A 120 11.88 -1.32 12.36
C ASP A 120 11.35 0.06 11.96
N SER A 121 11.31 0.36 10.67
CA SER A 121 10.94 1.67 10.15
C SER A 121 9.50 1.71 9.64
N VAL A 122 9.14 2.84 9.02
CA VAL A 122 7.87 3.02 8.31
C VAL A 122 7.82 2.12 7.08
N ILE A 123 6.62 1.60 6.82
CA ILE A 123 6.33 0.68 5.74
C ILE A 123 5.36 1.38 4.81
N THR A 124 5.73 1.57 3.55
CA THR A 124 4.85 2.20 2.56
C THR A 124 4.37 1.18 1.55
N PHE A 125 3.05 1.03 1.43
CA PHE A 125 2.44 0.27 0.34
C PHE A 125 2.65 1.02 -0.97
N ILE A 126 3.34 0.38 -1.90
CA ILE A 126 3.47 0.88 -3.27
C ILE A 126 2.33 0.37 -4.13
N GLU A 127 1.85 -0.82 -3.84
CA GLU A 127 0.72 -1.44 -4.50
C GLU A 127 -0.30 -1.90 -3.46
N GLY A 128 -1.58 -1.84 -3.83
CA GLY A 128 -2.66 -2.23 -2.94
C GLY A 128 -3.06 -1.12 -1.98
N ASN A 129 -2.68 0.15 -2.23
CA ASN A 129 -2.99 1.31 -1.38
C ASN A 129 -4.48 1.32 -0.94
N ARG A 130 -5.42 1.21 -1.88
CA ARG A 130 -6.87 1.17 -1.55
C ARG A 130 -7.26 -0.11 -0.81
N ARG A 131 -6.72 -1.26 -1.21
CA ARG A 131 -6.99 -2.56 -0.55
C ARG A 131 -6.50 -2.55 0.90
N SER A 132 -5.35 -1.94 1.18
CA SER A 132 -4.84 -1.77 2.54
C SER A 132 -5.81 -0.99 3.44
N VAL A 133 -6.45 0.05 2.89
CA VAL A 133 -7.49 0.82 3.62
C VAL A 133 -8.75 -0.02 3.82
N VAL A 134 -9.18 -0.79 2.82
CA VAL A 134 -10.31 -1.73 2.96
C VAL A 134 -10.02 -2.73 4.09
N PHE A 135 -8.84 -3.33 4.11
CA PHE A 135 -8.43 -4.26 5.17
C PHE A 135 -8.33 -3.56 6.53
N ALA A 136 -7.88 -2.31 6.58
CA ALA A 136 -7.85 -1.53 7.82
C ALA A 136 -9.26 -1.32 8.40
N VAL A 137 -10.21 -0.89 7.57
CA VAL A 137 -11.61 -0.66 7.97
C VAL A 137 -12.25 -1.94 8.52
N ASN A 138 -11.90 -3.10 7.94
CA ASN A 138 -12.42 -4.40 8.37
C ASN A 138 -11.58 -5.06 9.48
N GLN A 139 -10.57 -4.38 10.04
CA GLN A 139 -9.66 -4.92 11.08
C GLN A 139 -8.92 -6.20 10.64
N MET A 140 -8.62 -6.29 9.34
CA MET A 140 -8.01 -7.46 8.69
C MET A 140 -6.57 -7.23 8.25
N LEU A 141 -5.89 -6.17 8.73
CA LEU A 141 -4.48 -5.95 8.40
C LEU A 141 -3.55 -6.90 9.17
N VAL A 142 -3.79 -7.10 10.47
CA VAL A 142 -2.97 -8.01 11.29
C VAL A 142 -3.13 -9.44 10.79
N GLY A 143 -2.01 -10.15 10.64
CA GLY A 143 -1.96 -11.51 10.11
C GLY A 143 -1.93 -11.59 8.58
N GLN A 144 -2.02 -10.47 7.86
CA GLN A 144 -1.88 -10.47 6.40
C GLN A 144 -0.45 -10.78 5.99
N ILE A 145 -0.31 -11.65 4.99
CA ILE A 145 0.96 -11.96 4.35
C ILE A 145 1.13 -11.07 3.12
N ILE A 146 2.14 -10.21 3.15
CA ILE A 146 2.44 -9.25 2.09
C ILE A 146 3.82 -9.48 1.49
N TYR A 147 4.07 -8.91 0.32
CA TYR A 147 5.42 -8.70 -0.18
C TYR A 147 6.02 -7.44 0.43
N ILE A 148 7.26 -7.52 0.90
CA ILE A 148 8.01 -6.36 1.39
C ILE A 148 9.39 -6.31 0.76
N GLY A 149 9.70 -5.16 0.14
CA GLY A 149 11.02 -4.82 -0.35
C GLY A 149 11.79 -4.01 0.70
N ILE A 150 13.01 -4.43 1.03
CA ILE A 150 13.85 -3.75 2.01
C ILE A 150 15.09 -3.19 1.32
N SER A 151 15.25 -1.87 1.34
CA SER A 151 16.48 -1.19 0.91
C SER A 151 16.70 0.11 1.69
N PRO A 152 17.92 0.36 2.23
CA PRO A 152 18.26 1.62 2.89
C PRO A 152 18.00 2.88 2.04
N GLN A 153 17.96 2.72 0.71
CA GLN A 153 17.77 3.81 -0.25
C GLN A 153 16.30 4.22 -0.42
N ILE A 154 15.34 3.40 0.02
CA ILE A 154 13.90 3.67 -0.13
C ILE A 154 13.54 5.07 0.39
N LYS A 155 14.12 5.50 1.52
CA LYS A 155 13.88 6.82 2.13
C LYS A 155 14.15 8.02 1.19
N ASN A 156 14.89 7.82 0.10
CA ASN A 156 15.25 8.89 -0.85
C ASN A 156 14.20 9.07 -1.97
N TYR A 157 13.13 8.25 -2.01
CA TYR A 157 12.16 8.25 -3.10
C TYR A 157 10.93 9.10 -2.79
N LYS A 158 10.56 9.97 -3.74
CA LYS A 158 9.55 11.03 -3.54
C LYS A 158 8.20 10.54 -3.02
N TRP A 159 7.78 9.34 -3.39
CA TRP A 159 6.49 8.76 -3.01
C TRP A 159 6.48 8.08 -1.63
N VAL A 160 7.62 7.98 -0.94
CA VAL A 160 7.69 7.63 0.50
C VAL A 160 8.14 8.77 1.39
N VAL A 161 8.63 9.90 0.84
CA VAL A 161 9.28 10.96 1.65
C VAL A 161 8.37 11.43 2.78
N ALA A 162 7.06 11.55 2.58
CA ALA A 162 6.15 11.98 3.64
C ALA A 162 6.05 10.96 4.79
N SER A 163 6.22 9.67 4.50
CA SER A 163 6.25 8.60 5.51
C SER A 163 7.46 8.73 6.45
N PHE A 164 8.56 9.34 5.99
CA PHE A 164 9.82 9.48 6.73
C PHE A 164 10.01 10.84 7.42
N ARG A 165 8.97 11.70 7.45
CA ARG A 165 9.02 13.03 8.08
C ARG A 165 8.77 13.02 9.58
#